data_AF-A0A238DWK4-F1
#
_entry.id   AF-A0A238DWK4-F1
#
_cell.length_a   1.000
_cell.length_b   1.000
_cell.length_c   1.000
_cell.angle_alpha   90.00
_cell.angle_beta   90.00
_cell.angle_gamma   90.00
#
_symmetry.space_group_name_H-M   'P 1'
#
loop_
_entity.id
_entity.type
_entity.pdbx_description
1 polymer ?
#
loop_
_entity_poly.entity_id
_entity_poly.type
_entity_poly.pdbx_seq_one_letter_code
_entity_poly.pdbx_strand_id
1 'polypeptide(L)'
;MSNHHVVVSMDHQAWQAGYAAGLEGKSSIHPPELDGLAFSSGYIEGKAHRQGFDQAGREKLARRAGATHPASHVETCLGVPDGLIMDRNC
;
A
#
# COMPACT_ATOMS: atom_id res chain seq x y z
N MET A 1 -17.66 13.77 26.63
CA MET A 1 -16.62 13.48 25.62
C MET A 1 -17.03 14.25 24.36
N SER A 2 -16.28 15.27 23.99
CA SER A 2 -16.57 16.05 22.77
C SER A 2 -16.07 15.28 21.57
N ASN A 3 -16.95 14.99 20.61
CA ASN A 3 -16.56 14.41 19.33
C ASN A 3 -15.83 15.47 18.50
N HIS A 4 -14.51 15.31 18.32
CA HIS A 4 -13.76 16.11 17.37
C HIS A 4 -13.98 15.54 15.97
N HIS A 5 -14.75 16.26 15.16
CA HIS A 5 -14.91 15.94 13.75
C HIS A 5 -13.63 16.38 13.01
N VAL A 6 -12.79 15.41 12.64
CA VAL A 6 -11.63 15.66 11.77
C VAL A 6 -12.09 15.50 10.34
N VAL A 7 -12.00 16.57 9.55
CA VAL A 7 -12.23 16.53 8.10
C VAL A 7 -10.87 16.38 7.43
N VAL A 8 -10.68 15.28 6.71
CA VAL A 8 -9.49 15.02 5.89
C VAL A 8 -9.83 15.38 4.45
N SER A 9 -9.16 16.40 3.91
CA SER A 9 -9.28 16.83 2.51
C SER A 9 -7.91 16.91 1.88
N MET A 10 -7.81 16.61 0.58
CA MET A 10 -6.57 16.67 -0.19
C MET A 10 -6.74 17.63 -1.36
N ASP A 11 -5.74 18.48 -1.60
CA ASP A 11 -5.67 19.27 -2.82
C ASP A 11 -5.38 18.35 -4.01
N HIS A 12 -6.40 18.12 -4.84
CA HIS A 12 -6.30 17.25 -5.99
C HIS A 12 -5.35 17.80 -7.08
N GLN A 13 -5.25 19.12 -7.25
CA GLN A 13 -4.38 19.70 -8.27
C GLN A 13 -2.91 19.54 -7.88
N ALA A 14 -2.59 19.82 -6.61
CA ALA A 14 -1.25 19.60 -6.09
C ALA A 14 -0.84 18.13 -6.17
N TRP A 15 -1.75 17.19 -5.81
CA TRP A 15 -1.51 15.75 -5.97
C TRP A 15 -1.24 15.36 -7.44
N GLN A 16 -2.05 15.85 -8.38
CA GLN A 16 -1.88 15.54 -9.81
C GLN A 16 -0.54 16.05 -10.35
N ALA A 17 -0.13 17.26 -9.97
CA ALA A 17 1.16 17.84 -10.35
C ALA A 17 2.33 16.99 -9.82
N GLY A 18 2.24 16.56 -8.56
CA GLY A 18 3.20 15.64 -7.96
C GLY A 18 3.27 14.32 -8.70
N TYR A 19 2.13 13.70 -8.97
CA TYR A 19 2.02 12.43 -9.69
C TYR A 19 2.69 12.49 -11.06
N ALA A 20 2.40 13.55 -11.85
CA ALA A 20 3.05 13.74 -13.14
C ALA A 20 4.58 13.87 -13.02
N ALA A 21 5.06 14.66 -12.05
CA ALA A 21 6.50 14.79 -11.80
C ALA A 21 7.16 13.45 -11.41
N GLY A 22 6.50 12.65 -10.57
CA GLY A 22 6.99 11.33 -10.15
C GLY A 22 7.03 10.32 -11.29
N LEU A 23 5.98 10.34 -12.13
CA LEU A 23 5.84 9.50 -13.31
C LEU A 23 6.91 9.82 -14.37
N GLU A 24 7.20 11.11 -14.59
CA GLU A 24 8.22 11.56 -15.54
C GLU A 24 9.65 11.46 -14.98
N GLY A 25 9.80 11.30 -13.67
CA GLY A 25 11.11 11.23 -13.02
C GLY A 25 11.79 12.55 -12.76
N LYS A 26 11.00 13.61 -12.63
CA LYS A 26 11.45 14.95 -12.25
C LYS A 26 11.79 15.02 -10.76
N SER A 27 12.24 16.21 -10.34
CA SER A 27 12.53 16.53 -8.94
C SER A 27 11.28 16.35 -8.05
N SER A 28 11.49 15.93 -6.81
CA SER A 28 10.44 15.85 -5.79
C SER A 28 10.17 17.19 -5.09
N ILE A 29 10.92 18.24 -5.43
CA ILE A 29 10.72 19.58 -4.87
C ILE A 29 9.43 20.16 -5.45
N HIS A 30 8.48 20.47 -4.58
CA HIS A 30 7.22 21.07 -4.97
C HIS A 30 7.37 22.59 -5.17
N PRO A 31 6.60 23.19 -6.08
CA PRO A 31 6.45 24.64 -6.15
C PRO A 31 5.88 25.21 -4.84
N PRO A 32 6.30 26.40 -4.40
CA PRO A 32 5.83 27.01 -3.16
C PRO A 32 4.34 27.35 -3.15
N GLU A 33 3.71 27.47 -4.32
CA GLU A 33 2.29 27.75 -4.49
C GLU A 33 1.38 26.52 -4.34
N LEU A 34 1.94 25.30 -4.31
CA LEU A 34 1.18 24.06 -4.18
C LEU A 34 1.24 23.52 -2.75
N ASP A 35 0.17 22.84 -2.34
CA ASP A 35 0.18 22.04 -1.11
C ASP A 35 1.26 20.96 -1.20
N GLY A 36 2.32 21.14 -0.41
CA GLY A 36 3.48 20.24 -0.41
C GLY A 36 3.15 18.82 0.03
N LEU A 37 2.15 18.61 0.89
CA LEU A 37 1.75 17.26 1.33
C LEU A 37 1.03 16.53 0.21
N ALA A 38 0.05 17.18 -0.42
CA ALA A 38 -0.65 16.63 -1.57
C ALA A 38 0.32 16.35 -2.73
N PHE A 39 1.19 17.31 -3.08
CA PHE A 39 2.22 17.12 -4.11
C PHE A 39 3.15 15.94 -3.80
N SER A 40 3.69 15.88 -2.58
CA SER A 40 4.62 14.81 -2.20
C SER A 40 3.96 13.43 -2.26
N SER A 41 2.70 13.33 -1.84
CA SER A 41 1.94 12.07 -1.92
C SER A 41 1.74 11.63 -3.37
N GLY A 42 1.35 12.56 -4.27
CA GLY A 42 1.25 12.29 -5.69
C GLY A 42 2.59 11.85 -6.29
N TYR A 43 3.68 12.54 -5.97
CA TYR A 43 5.03 12.24 -6.47
C TYR A 43 5.47 10.81 -6.15
N ILE A 44 5.25 10.37 -4.91
CA ILE A 44 5.60 9.01 -4.48
C ILE A 44 4.81 7.99 -5.31
N GLU A 45 3.51 8.24 -5.52
CA GLU A 45 2.65 7.35 -6.29
C GLU A 45 3.04 7.31 -7.77
N GLY A 46 3.29 8.46 -8.40
CA GLY A 46 3.77 8.54 -9.78
C GLY A 46 5.12 7.84 -9.98
N LYS A 47 6.03 7.98 -9.02
CA LYS A 47 7.32 7.27 -9.02
C LYS A 47 7.12 5.75 -8.92
N ALA A 48 6.22 5.29 -8.05
CA ALA A 48 5.87 3.88 -7.92
C ALA A 48 5.26 3.34 -9.22
N HIS A 49 4.36 4.09 -9.85
CA HIS A 49 3.78 3.74 -11.15
C HIS A 49 4.88 3.56 -12.20
N ARG A 50 5.78 4.53 -12.37
CA ARG A 50 6.91 4.43 -13.32
C ARG A 50 7.77 3.17 -13.08
N GLN A 51 7.90 2.74 -11.83
CA GLN A 51 8.62 1.53 -11.44
C GLN A 51 7.82 0.23 -11.64
N GLY A 52 6.58 0.32 -12.13
CA GLY A 52 5.71 -0.84 -12.38
C GLY A 52 4.97 -1.33 -11.14
N PHE A 53 4.82 -0.51 -10.10
CA PHE A 53 3.98 -0.77 -8.93
C PHE A 53 2.55 -0.20 -9.09
N ASP A 54 2.11 -0.05 -10.33
CA ASP A 54 0.75 0.33 -10.67
C ASP A 54 -0.23 -0.82 -10.41
N GLN A 55 -1.52 -0.60 -10.71
CA GLN A 55 -2.56 -1.61 -10.53
C GLN A 55 -2.22 -2.93 -11.26
N ALA A 56 -1.68 -2.84 -12.47
CA ALA A 56 -1.26 -4.02 -13.23
C ALA A 56 -0.09 -4.75 -12.56
N GLY A 57 0.86 -4.02 -11.97
CA GLY A 57 1.92 -4.55 -11.14
C GLY A 57 1.40 -5.28 -9.90
N ARG A 58 0.43 -4.67 -9.20
CA ARG A 58 -0.25 -5.26 -8.04
C ARG A 58 -0.97 -6.56 -8.41
N GLU A 59 -1.68 -6.58 -9.54
CA GLU A 59 -2.35 -7.78 -10.04
C GLU A 59 -1.36 -8.88 -10.42
N LYS A 60 -0.26 -8.54 -11.09
CA LYS A 60 0.82 -9.50 -11.39
C LYS A 60 1.41 -10.09 -10.11
N LEU A 61 1.65 -9.28 -9.08
CA LEU A 61 2.14 -9.74 -7.77
C LEU A 61 1.10 -10.64 -7.08
N ALA A 62 -0.17 -10.24 -7.06
CA ALA A 62 -1.25 -11.03 -6.49
C ALA A 62 -1.41 -12.40 -7.18
N ARG A 63 -1.29 -12.46 -8.52
CA ARG A 63 -1.28 -13.74 -9.26
C ARG A 63 -0.08 -14.60 -8.90
N ARG A 64 1.11 -14.02 -8.71
CA ARG A 64 2.30 -14.77 -8.27
C ARG A 64 2.13 -15.31 -6.86
N ALA A 65 1.56 -14.52 -5.94
CA ALA A 65 1.23 -14.96 -4.59
C ALA A 65 0.19 -16.11 -4.61
N GLY A 66 -0.85 -15.99 -5.43
CA GLY A 66 -1.86 -17.05 -5.62
C GLY A 66 -1.35 -18.30 -6.32
N ALA A 67 -0.28 -18.20 -7.13
CA ALA A 67 0.33 -19.34 -7.82
C ALA A 67 1.40 -20.09 -6.97
N THR A 68 1.73 -19.59 -5.77
CA THR A 68 2.78 -20.17 -4.90
C THR A 68 2.21 -20.93 -3.69
N HIS A 69 0.95 -21.38 -3.76
CA HIS A 69 0.49 -22.46 -2.91
C HIS A 69 0.19 -23.69 -3.79
N PRO A 70 1.13 -24.65 -3.96
CA PRO A 70 0.66 -26.01 -3.81
C PRO A 70 -0.03 -26.04 -2.45
N ALA A 71 -1.23 -26.61 -2.38
CA ALA A 71 -1.81 -26.98 -1.11
C ALA A 71 -0.88 -28.01 -0.44
N SER A 72 0.22 -27.55 0.15
CA SER A 72 0.93 -28.29 1.18
C SER A 72 0.00 -28.23 2.37
N HIS A 73 -0.91 -29.20 2.41
CA HIS A 73 -1.41 -29.83 3.62
C HIS A 73 -1.32 -28.91 4.83
N VAL A 74 -2.19 -27.89 4.88
CA VAL A 74 -2.65 -27.41 6.18
C VAL A 74 -3.44 -28.58 6.71
N GLU A 75 -2.74 -29.46 7.44
CA GLU A 75 -3.41 -30.33 8.38
C GLU A 75 -4.16 -29.39 9.29
N THR A 76 -5.46 -29.34 9.02
CA THR A 76 -6.45 -28.78 9.89
C THR A 76 -6.16 -29.31 11.29
N CYS A 77 -5.62 -28.48 12.19
CA CYS A 77 -5.59 -28.76 13.63
C CYS A 77 -7.02 -28.69 14.19
N LEU A 78 -7.94 -29.50 13.65
CA LEU A 78 -9.19 -29.84 14.30
C LEU A 78 -8.91 -31.10 15.13
N GLY A 79 -8.57 -30.88 16.39
CA GLY A 79 -8.39 -31.97 17.34
C GLY A 79 -7.58 -31.58 18.54
N VAL A 80 -8.08 -30.64 19.35
CA VAL A 80 -7.68 -30.55 20.75
C VAL A 80 -8.60 -31.50 21.53
N PRO A 81 -8.16 -32.70 21.95
CA PRO A 81 -8.67 -33.27 23.18
C PRO A 81 -8.05 -32.50 24.35
N ASP A 82 -8.88 -32.15 25.32
CA ASP A 82 -8.54 -31.34 26.48
C ASP A 82 -7.19 -31.71 27.15
N GLY A 83 -6.30 -30.72 27.29
CA GLY A 83 -5.19 -30.78 28.23
C GLY A 83 -3.80 -30.46 27.67
N LEU A 84 -3.14 -29.54 28.37
CA LEU A 84 -1.69 -29.29 28.39
C LEU A 84 -1.05 -28.52 27.21
N ILE A 85 -0.97 -27.21 27.47
CA ILE A 85 0.12 -26.27 27.21
C ILE A 85 1.44 -26.87 26.68
N MET A 86 1.97 -26.29 25.59
CA MET A 86 3.18 -25.43 25.55
C MET A 86 3.80 -25.43 24.16
N ASP A 87 4.16 -24.22 23.73
CA ASP A 87 5.25 -23.88 22.81
C ASP A 87 5.52 -24.81 21.63
N ARG A 88 5.26 -24.28 20.42
CA ARG A 88 6.29 -24.05 19.40
C ARG A 88 5.69 -23.43 18.15
N ASN A 89 6.42 -22.44 17.63
CA ASN A 89 6.35 -21.87 16.28
C ASN A 89 5.36 -22.54 15.32
N CYS A 90 4.40 -21.74 14.87
CA CYS A 90 4.27 -21.57 13.43
C CYS A 90 5.35 -20.59 12.97
#